data_AF-A0A928A837-F1
#
_entry.id   AF-A0A928A837-F1
#
_cell.length_a   1.000
_cell.length_b   1.000
_cell.length_c   1.000
_cell.angle_alpha   90.00
_cell.angle_beta   90.00
_cell.angle_gamma   90.00
#
_symmetry.space_group_name_H-M   'P 1'
#
loop_
_entity.id
_entity.type
_entity.pdbx_description
1 polymer ?
#
loop_
_entity_poly.entity_id
_entity_poly.type
_entity_poly.pdbx_seq_one_letter_code
_entity_poly.pdbx_strand_id
1 'polypeptide(L)'
;MKKEIILTEEQKESLKFYVTNDYLLVNALLWNEDIKVINEIIDLINLDGRGVMKEALEMGFDIRWNCSKEEGERKFKVFEKRFPFIDSEEVRNKIISRAKQDINNMLSSFSLLEEDIVVYRNIKTKYISDIKENSVLEYKGFSSCSLMPHIPENASYGSKGSTLFEIEVPKGTPIIRIDLMEDIRNEVDEVILPPISFIIEHIDRENNKVFMRVINNKYLR
;
A
#
# COMPACT_ATOMS: atom_id res chain seq x y z
N MET A 1 21.35 -7.16 17.22
CA MET A 1 21.82 -6.40 16.04
C MET A 1 20.64 -6.32 15.09
N LYS A 2 20.11 -5.14 14.79
CA LYS A 2 19.07 -4.99 13.76
C LYS A 2 19.70 -5.37 12.42
N LYS A 3 19.15 -6.38 11.75
CA LYS A 3 19.62 -6.76 10.41
C LYS A 3 19.13 -5.67 9.45
N GLU A 4 20.05 -4.89 8.90
CA GLU A 4 19.72 -3.86 7.93
C GLU A 4 19.13 -4.54 6.69
N ILE A 5 17.89 -4.19 6.34
CA ILE A 5 17.23 -4.69 5.13
C ILE A 5 17.83 -3.92 3.96
N ILE A 6 18.70 -4.57 3.20
CA ILE A 6 19.30 -3.98 2.00
C ILE A 6 18.32 -4.19 0.84
N LEU A 7 17.55 -3.16 0.50
CA LEU A 7 16.66 -3.14 -0.66
C LEU A 7 17.40 -2.68 -1.92
N THR A 8 17.09 -3.27 -3.07
CA THR A 8 17.54 -2.73 -4.36
C THR A 8 16.81 -1.45 -4.71
N GLU A 9 17.36 -0.64 -5.62
CA GLU A 9 16.70 0.61 -6.05
C GLU A 9 15.32 0.35 -6.68
N GLU A 10 15.15 -0.76 -7.40
CA GLU A 10 13.86 -1.17 -7.96
C GLU A 10 12.85 -1.53 -6.86
N GLN A 11 13.29 -2.19 -5.79
CA GLN A 11 12.44 -2.49 -4.63
C GLN A 11 12.03 -1.22 -3.90
N LYS A 12 12.97 -0.28 -3.68
CA LYS A 12 12.66 1.03 -3.08
C LYS A 12 11.68 1.81 -3.95
N GLU A 13 11.87 1.85 -5.28
CA GLU A 13 10.95 2.50 -6.22
C GLU A 13 9.55 1.87 -6.14
N SER A 14 9.47 0.53 -6.15
CA SER A 14 8.20 -0.21 -6.08
C SER A 14 7.44 0.12 -4.80
N LEU A 15 8.12 0.09 -3.64
CA LEU A 15 7.52 0.41 -2.35
C LEU A 15 7.09 1.87 -2.29
N LYS A 16 7.93 2.79 -2.76
CA LYS A 16 7.63 4.22 -2.77
C LYS A 16 6.37 4.52 -3.58
N PHE A 17 6.24 3.97 -4.78
CA PHE A 17 5.02 4.19 -5.57
C PHE A 17 3.82 3.45 -5.01
N TYR A 18 4.00 2.27 -4.40
CA TYR A 18 2.90 1.59 -3.73
C TYR A 18 2.30 2.47 -2.62
N VAL A 19 3.12 3.01 -1.72
CA VAL A 19 2.62 3.81 -0.58
C VAL A 19 2.07 5.18 -0.96
N THR A 20 2.27 5.64 -2.21
CA THR A 20 1.79 6.96 -2.65
C THR A 20 0.68 6.91 -3.71
N ASN A 21 0.81 6.10 -4.77
CA ASN A 21 -0.08 6.20 -5.95
C ASN A 21 -0.58 4.84 -6.46
N ASP A 22 0.28 3.83 -6.48
CA ASP A 22 0.05 2.60 -7.24
C ASP A 22 -0.62 1.48 -6.44
N TYR A 23 -0.90 1.69 -5.14
CA TYR A 23 -1.55 0.68 -4.30
C TYR A 23 -2.86 0.14 -4.89
N LEU A 24 -3.64 0.98 -5.58
CA LEU A 24 -4.89 0.58 -6.22
C LEU A 24 -4.65 -0.41 -7.36
N LEU A 25 -3.71 -0.12 -8.26
CA LEU A 25 -3.41 -1.00 -9.39
C LEU A 25 -2.77 -2.30 -8.93
N VAL A 26 -1.80 -2.21 -8.02
CA VAL A 26 -1.12 -3.36 -7.44
C VAL A 26 -2.13 -4.30 -6.77
N ASN A 27 -3.01 -3.76 -5.92
CA ASN A 27 -4.00 -4.58 -5.24
C ASN A 27 -5.10 -5.10 -6.17
N ALA A 28 -5.54 -4.34 -7.17
CA ALA A 28 -6.52 -4.82 -8.16
C ALA A 28 -5.99 -6.02 -8.95
N LEU A 29 -4.70 -6.03 -9.32
CA LEU A 29 -4.07 -7.17 -9.96
C LEU A 29 -4.02 -8.39 -9.03
N LEU A 30 -3.72 -8.19 -7.74
CA LEU A 30 -3.69 -9.25 -6.73
C LEU A 30 -5.09 -9.81 -6.42
N TRP A 31 -6.13 -8.97 -6.48
CA TRP A 31 -7.53 -9.40 -6.34
C TRP A 31 -8.07 -10.07 -7.60
N ASN A 32 -7.30 -10.09 -8.69
CA ASN A 32 -7.68 -10.62 -9.99
C ASN A 32 -8.95 -9.95 -10.53
N GLU A 33 -8.99 -8.61 -10.43
CA GLU A 33 -10.06 -7.78 -10.97
C GLU A 33 -10.15 -7.89 -12.50
N ASP A 34 -11.32 -7.57 -13.03
CA ASP A 34 -11.57 -7.56 -14.48
C ASP A 34 -10.72 -6.48 -15.19
N ILE A 35 -10.34 -6.75 -16.45
CA ILE A 35 -9.50 -5.85 -17.24
C ILE A 35 -10.12 -4.45 -17.41
N LYS A 36 -11.44 -4.33 -17.42
CA LYS A 36 -12.12 -3.04 -17.46
C LYS A 36 -11.84 -2.23 -16.20
N VAL A 37 -11.96 -2.85 -15.03
CA VAL A 37 -11.67 -2.22 -13.73
C VAL A 37 -10.19 -1.85 -13.64
N ILE A 38 -9.30 -2.74 -14.09
CA ILE A 38 -7.86 -2.47 -14.16
C ILE A 38 -7.59 -1.23 -15.02
N ASN A 39 -8.23 -1.11 -16.19
CA ASN A 39 -8.04 0.04 -17.07
C ASN A 39 -8.57 1.35 -16.47
N GLU A 40 -9.72 1.31 -15.78
CA GLU A 40 -10.25 2.47 -15.05
C GLU A 40 -9.30 2.92 -13.93
N ILE A 41 -8.69 1.97 -13.21
CA ILE A 41 -7.68 2.27 -12.19
C ILE A 41 -6.41 2.86 -12.81
N ILE A 42 -5.93 2.31 -13.93
CA ILE A 42 -4.78 2.85 -14.66
C ILE A 42 -5.04 4.32 -15.04
N ASP A 43 -6.24 4.64 -15.54
CA ASP A 43 -6.58 6.01 -15.92
C ASP A 43 -6.57 6.94 -14.70
N LEU A 44 -7.11 6.48 -13.57
CA LEU A 44 -7.14 7.24 -12.32
C LEU A 44 -5.74 7.53 -11.77
N ILE A 45 -4.89 6.51 -11.62
CA ILE A 45 -3.52 6.70 -11.08
C ILE A 45 -2.65 7.53 -12.03
N ASN A 46 -2.87 7.40 -13.35
CA ASN A 46 -2.09 8.14 -14.33
C ASN A 46 -2.51 9.61 -14.39
N LEU A 47 -3.80 9.89 -14.20
CA LEU A 47 -4.28 11.27 -14.06
C LEU A 47 -3.67 11.94 -12.82
N ASP A 48 -3.68 11.25 -11.68
CA ASP A 48 -3.10 11.76 -10.43
C ASP A 48 -1.58 11.99 -10.54
N GLY A 49 -0.83 10.99 -11.01
CA GLY A 49 0.62 11.11 -11.22
C GLY A 49 1.01 12.21 -12.21
N ARG A 50 0.21 12.43 -13.26
CA ARG A 50 0.41 13.57 -14.19
C ARG A 50 0.03 14.91 -13.56
N GLY A 51 -0.92 14.94 -12.63
CA GLY A 51 -1.21 16.12 -11.80
C GLY A 51 0.02 16.55 -11.00
N VAL A 52 0.67 15.59 -10.33
CA VAL A 52 1.95 15.81 -9.62
C VAL A 52 3.03 16.37 -10.55
N MET A 53 3.18 15.80 -11.75
CA MET A 53 4.14 16.31 -12.73
C MET A 53 3.81 17.74 -13.18
N LYS A 54 2.54 18.05 -13.40
CA LYS A 54 2.10 19.40 -13.78
C LYS A 54 2.42 20.43 -12.70
N GLU A 55 2.13 20.11 -11.43
CA GLU A 55 2.50 20.97 -10.30
C GLU A 55 4.01 21.24 -10.28
N ALA A 56 4.82 20.19 -10.49
CA ALA A 56 6.27 20.31 -10.51
C ALA A 56 6.80 21.22 -11.64
N LEU A 57 6.17 21.18 -12.81
CA LEU A 57 6.49 22.07 -13.94
C LEU A 57 6.08 23.52 -13.70
N GLU A 58 4.98 23.76 -12.99
CA GLU A 58 4.45 25.10 -12.73
C GLU A 58 5.19 25.81 -11.60
N MET A 59 5.55 25.08 -10.53
CA MET A 59 6.15 25.68 -9.33
C MET A 59 7.66 25.44 -9.20
N GLY A 60 8.23 24.49 -9.94
CA GLY A 60 9.62 24.06 -9.83
C GLY A 60 9.78 22.74 -9.07
N PHE A 61 10.71 21.91 -9.54
CA PHE A 61 10.91 20.54 -9.03
C PHE A 61 11.41 20.50 -7.58
N ASP A 62 12.29 21.43 -7.21
CA ASP A 62 12.80 21.61 -5.85
C ASP A 62 11.69 21.99 -4.87
N ILE A 63 10.77 22.87 -5.28
CA ILE A 63 9.64 23.29 -4.46
C ILE A 63 8.65 22.15 -4.28
N ARG A 64 8.25 21.47 -5.38
CA ARG A 64 7.22 20.41 -5.33
C ARG A 64 7.60 19.24 -4.43
N TRP A 65 8.88 18.88 -4.40
CA TRP A 65 9.38 17.74 -3.62
C TRP A 65 10.21 18.15 -2.39
N ASN A 66 10.26 19.46 -2.09
CA ASN A 66 11.03 20.03 -0.98
C ASN A 66 12.46 19.45 -0.92
N CYS A 67 13.20 19.56 -2.02
CA CYS A 67 14.53 18.98 -2.17
C CYS A 67 15.44 19.88 -3.02
N SER A 68 16.67 19.43 -3.29
CA SER A 68 17.51 20.12 -4.28
C SER A 68 16.90 20.03 -5.68
N LYS A 69 17.28 20.97 -6.56
CA LYS A 69 16.82 20.98 -7.96
C LYS A 69 17.19 19.70 -8.71
N GLU A 70 18.43 19.24 -8.56
CA GLU A 70 18.92 18.01 -9.20
C GLU A 70 18.13 16.77 -8.77
N GLU A 71 17.85 16.64 -7.47
CA GLU A 71 17.03 15.55 -6.94
C GLU A 71 15.57 15.66 -7.42
N GLY A 72 15.04 16.88 -7.51
CA GLY A 72 13.72 17.14 -8.07
C GLY A 72 13.62 16.71 -9.55
N GLU A 73 14.61 17.05 -10.36
CA GLU A 73 14.68 16.63 -11.77
C GLU A 73 14.80 15.10 -11.90
N ARG A 74 15.56 14.45 -11.01
CA ARG A 74 15.65 12.99 -10.96
C ARG A 74 14.29 12.37 -10.64
N LYS A 75 13.57 12.86 -9.62
CA LYS A 75 12.22 12.42 -9.28
C LYS A 75 11.24 12.63 -10.42
N PHE A 76 11.30 13.78 -11.11
CA PHE A 76 10.45 14.07 -12.25
C PHE A 76 10.61 13.04 -13.37
N LYS A 77 11.85 12.67 -13.73
CA LYS A 77 12.10 11.63 -14.74
C LYS A 77 11.55 10.26 -14.34
N VAL A 78 11.60 9.93 -13.06
CA VAL A 78 10.99 8.69 -12.54
C VAL A 78 9.46 8.76 -12.71
N PHE A 79 8.83 9.88 -12.38
CA PHE A 79 7.40 10.10 -12.61
C PHE A 79 7.01 10.05 -14.10
N GLU A 80 7.79 10.64 -15.00
CA GLU A 80 7.55 10.57 -16.45
C GLU A 80 7.55 9.12 -16.96
N LYS A 81 8.52 8.32 -16.50
CA LYS A 81 8.58 6.89 -16.81
C LYS A 81 7.40 6.13 -16.18
N ARG A 82 6.98 6.53 -14.98
CA ARG A 82 5.90 5.88 -14.22
C ARG A 82 4.53 6.16 -14.84
N PHE A 83 4.27 7.39 -15.27
CA PHE A 83 2.96 7.86 -15.70
C PHE A 83 2.97 8.38 -17.16
N PRO A 84 3.15 7.49 -18.15
CA PRO A 84 3.22 7.88 -19.55
C PRO A 84 1.89 8.43 -20.08
N PHE A 85 1.90 9.06 -21.26
CA PHE A 85 0.66 9.34 -21.98
C PHE A 85 0.05 8.02 -22.48
N ILE A 86 -1.22 7.79 -22.20
CA ILE A 86 -1.92 6.56 -22.58
C ILE A 86 -2.66 6.83 -23.89
N ASP A 87 -2.02 6.45 -25.00
CA ASP A 87 -2.56 6.60 -26.37
C ASP A 87 -2.91 5.26 -27.03
N SER A 88 -2.59 4.16 -26.37
CA SER A 88 -2.65 2.83 -26.96
C SER A 88 -2.77 1.74 -25.89
N GLU A 89 -3.26 0.58 -26.31
CA GLU A 89 -3.32 -0.62 -25.47
C GLU A 89 -1.92 -1.14 -25.11
N GLU A 90 -0.93 -0.95 -25.98
CA GLU A 90 0.45 -1.33 -25.72
C GLU A 90 1.01 -0.61 -24.48
N VAL A 91 0.73 0.69 -24.32
CA VAL A 91 1.13 1.45 -23.14
C VAL A 91 0.47 0.91 -21.87
N ARG A 92 -0.83 0.57 -21.93
CA ARG A 92 -1.54 -0.04 -20.79
C ARG A 92 -0.92 -1.38 -20.41
N ASN A 93 -0.60 -2.22 -21.39
CA ASN A 93 0.06 -3.50 -21.15
C ASN A 93 1.45 -3.33 -20.51
N LYS A 94 2.21 -2.30 -20.88
CA LYS A 94 3.49 -1.96 -20.22
C LYS A 94 3.29 -1.55 -18.76
N ILE A 95 2.27 -0.72 -18.47
CA ILE A 95 1.92 -0.33 -17.10
C ILE A 95 1.55 -1.57 -16.25
N ILE A 96 0.71 -2.46 -16.79
CA ILE A 96 0.32 -3.71 -16.12
C ILE A 96 1.53 -4.61 -15.88
N SER A 97 2.40 -4.78 -16.89
CA SER A 97 3.61 -5.59 -16.76
C SER A 97 4.56 -5.04 -15.69
N ARG A 98 4.69 -3.71 -15.59
CA ARG A 98 5.47 -3.07 -14.54
C ARG A 98 4.85 -3.30 -13.17
N ALA A 99 3.53 -3.11 -13.02
CA ALA A 99 2.83 -3.37 -11.75
C ALA A 99 2.99 -4.82 -11.28
N LYS A 100 3.02 -5.79 -12.21
CA LYS A 100 3.36 -7.20 -11.89
C LYS A 100 4.80 -7.36 -11.39
N GLN A 101 5.75 -6.62 -11.96
CA GLN A 101 7.12 -6.59 -11.46
C GLN A 101 7.19 -5.94 -10.07
N ASP A 102 6.45 -4.86 -9.84
CA ASP A 102 6.39 -4.20 -8.53
C ASP A 102 5.84 -5.16 -7.46
N ILE A 103 4.82 -5.97 -7.78
CA ILE A 103 4.33 -7.04 -6.90
C ILE A 103 5.47 -7.98 -6.49
N ASN A 104 6.28 -8.45 -7.46
CA ASN A 104 7.40 -9.35 -7.18
C ASN A 104 8.50 -8.66 -6.34
N ASN A 105 8.78 -7.39 -6.63
CA ASN A 105 9.72 -6.58 -5.87
C ASN A 105 9.25 -6.41 -4.42
N MET A 106 7.96 -6.14 -4.20
CA MET A 106 7.36 -6.05 -2.87
C MET A 106 7.39 -7.40 -2.14
N LEU A 107 6.96 -8.49 -2.79
CA LEU A 107 6.98 -9.84 -2.19
C LEU A 107 8.39 -10.27 -1.75
N SER A 108 9.42 -9.88 -2.49
CA SER A 108 10.83 -10.14 -2.14
C SER A 108 11.41 -9.19 -1.08
N SER A 109 10.68 -8.13 -0.72
CA SER A 109 11.10 -7.15 0.30
C SER A 109 10.61 -7.50 1.71
N PHE A 110 9.74 -8.51 1.86
CA PHE A 110 9.24 -8.93 3.18
C PHE A 110 10.35 -9.55 4.03
N SER A 111 10.37 -9.14 5.30
CA SER A 111 11.22 -9.72 6.34
C SER A 111 10.37 -10.36 7.43
N LEU A 112 10.89 -11.34 8.14
CA LEU A 112 10.14 -11.96 9.23
C LEU A 112 10.16 -11.06 10.46
N LEU A 113 9.00 -10.84 11.04
CA LEU A 113 8.83 -10.08 12.26
C LEU A 113 9.54 -10.77 13.45
N GLU A 114 10.25 -10.00 14.28
CA GLU A 114 11.08 -10.54 15.37
C GLU A 114 10.33 -10.74 16.70
N GLU A 115 9.18 -10.10 16.86
CA GLU A 115 8.32 -10.08 18.07
C GLU A 115 6.85 -9.93 17.67
N ASP A 116 5.91 -10.22 18.57
CA ASP A 116 4.49 -9.99 18.28
C ASP A 116 4.20 -8.48 18.25
N ILE A 117 3.38 -8.02 17.31
CA ILE A 117 2.93 -6.63 17.24
C ILE A 117 1.43 -6.54 17.04
N VAL A 118 0.87 -5.37 17.33
CA VAL A 118 -0.51 -5.00 16.96
C VAL A 118 -0.43 -3.90 15.91
N VAL A 119 -1.19 -4.06 14.83
CA VAL A 119 -1.30 -3.06 13.77
C VAL A 119 -2.75 -2.69 13.52
N TYR A 120 -2.97 -1.52 12.94
CA TYR A 120 -4.29 -0.93 12.77
C TYR A 120 -4.57 -0.63 11.31
N ARG A 121 -5.82 -0.80 10.88
CA ARG A 121 -6.25 -0.44 9.51
C ARG A 121 -7.68 0.05 9.51
N ASN A 122 -7.90 1.22 8.91
CA ASN A 122 -9.24 1.71 8.63
C ASN A 122 -9.76 1.11 7.31
N ILE A 123 -10.93 0.47 7.35
CA ILE A 123 -11.59 -0.07 6.16
C ILE A 123 -12.98 0.53 6.07
N LYS A 124 -13.42 0.95 4.88
CA LYS A 124 -14.79 1.45 4.70
C LYS A 124 -15.80 0.38 5.10
N THR A 125 -16.73 0.73 5.99
CA THR A 125 -17.71 -0.19 6.58
C THR A 125 -18.53 -0.92 5.51
N LYS A 126 -18.81 -0.25 4.38
CA LYS A 126 -19.54 -0.86 3.25
C LYS A 126 -18.86 -2.08 2.63
N TYR A 127 -17.55 -2.26 2.81
CA TYR A 127 -16.80 -3.40 2.25
C TYR A 127 -16.70 -4.59 3.20
N ILE A 128 -17.19 -4.44 4.44
CA ILE A 128 -17.02 -5.43 5.50
C ILE A 128 -18.35 -5.78 6.18
N SER A 129 -19.48 -5.47 5.55
CA SER A 129 -20.82 -5.69 6.14
C SER A 129 -21.10 -7.15 6.48
N ASP A 130 -20.41 -8.08 5.82
CA ASP A 130 -20.71 -9.52 5.87
C ASP A 130 -19.72 -10.31 6.73
N ILE A 131 -18.77 -9.65 7.39
CA ILE A 131 -17.81 -10.32 8.28
C ILE A 131 -18.52 -10.88 9.53
N LYS A 132 -18.04 -12.02 10.00
CA LYS A 132 -18.58 -12.71 11.18
C LYS A 132 -17.47 -13.06 12.16
N GLU A 133 -17.75 -13.01 13.45
CA GLU A 133 -16.85 -13.55 14.45
C GLU A 133 -16.55 -15.04 14.15
N ASN A 134 -15.32 -15.45 14.45
CA ASN A 134 -14.75 -16.77 14.16
C ASN A 134 -14.67 -17.14 12.67
N SER A 135 -14.94 -16.20 11.75
CA SER A 135 -14.71 -16.42 10.32
C SER A 135 -13.26 -16.14 9.92
N VAL A 136 -12.81 -16.80 8.85
CA VAL A 136 -11.51 -16.53 8.23
C VAL A 136 -11.72 -15.56 7.07
N LEU A 137 -10.95 -14.46 7.09
CA LEU A 137 -10.84 -13.51 6.00
C LEU A 137 -9.53 -13.76 5.24
N GLU A 138 -9.63 -14.18 3.98
CA GLU A 138 -8.48 -14.25 3.08
C GLU A 138 -8.32 -12.92 2.34
N TYR A 139 -7.26 -12.18 2.65
CA TYR A 139 -6.97 -10.94 1.97
C TYR A 139 -5.86 -11.16 0.93
N LYS A 140 -6.22 -11.08 -0.35
CA LYS A 140 -5.28 -11.37 -1.45
C LYS A 140 -4.35 -10.21 -1.79
N GLY A 141 -4.62 -9.00 -1.32
CA GLY A 141 -3.81 -7.81 -1.60
C GLY A 141 -2.70 -7.59 -0.57
N PHE A 142 -1.87 -6.58 -0.79
CA PHE A 142 -1.05 -6.00 0.26
C PHE A 142 -1.92 -5.12 1.18
N SER A 143 -1.76 -5.27 2.49
CA SER A 143 -2.46 -4.47 3.49
C SER A 143 -1.51 -3.44 4.08
N SER A 144 -1.70 -2.17 3.73
CA SER A 144 -1.10 -1.05 4.45
C SER A 144 -1.79 -0.89 5.82
N CYS A 145 -1.01 -0.99 6.88
CA CYS A 145 -1.44 -0.89 8.26
C CYS A 145 -0.58 0.15 8.96
N SER A 146 -1.03 0.61 10.11
CA SER A 146 -0.29 1.55 10.94
C SER A 146 0.01 0.93 12.31
N LEU A 147 1.11 1.33 12.94
CA LEU A 147 1.46 0.93 14.30
C LEU A 147 0.65 1.70 15.37
N MET A 148 -0.13 2.72 14.97
CA MET A 148 -0.95 3.54 15.86
C MET A 148 -2.43 3.49 15.45
N PRO A 149 -3.36 3.51 16.41
CA PRO A 149 -4.77 3.58 16.08
C PRO A 149 -5.10 4.99 15.58
N HIS A 150 -5.08 5.19 14.27
CA HIS A 150 -5.63 6.39 13.65
C HIS A 150 -7.15 6.32 13.75
N ILE A 151 -7.71 6.93 14.80
CA ILE A 151 -9.17 7.04 14.90
C ILE A 151 -9.69 7.74 13.67
N PRO A 152 -10.87 7.33 13.18
CA PRO A 152 -11.44 7.90 11.97
C PRO A 152 -11.35 9.44 11.98
N GLU A 153 -11.78 10.15 13.02
CA GLU A 153 -11.78 11.62 13.02
C GLU A 153 -10.41 12.28 12.74
N ASN A 154 -9.29 11.57 12.95
CA ASN A 154 -7.93 12.05 12.72
C ASN A 154 -7.24 11.49 11.46
N ALA A 155 -7.86 10.56 10.74
CA ALA A 155 -7.25 9.97 9.55
C ALA A 155 -7.31 10.94 8.36
N SER A 156 -6.13 11.28 7.80
CA SER A 156 -5.95 12.19 6.66
C SER A 156 -6.80 11.84 5.43
N TYR A 157 -7.15 10.55 5.28
CA TYR A 157 -8.03 10.04 4.24
C TYR A 157 -9.28 9.41 4.82
N GLY A 158 -10.38 10.17 4.80
CA GLY A 158 -11.73 9.62 4.67
C GLY A 158 -12.10 8.59 5.74
N SER A 159 -12.46 9.07 6.90
CA SER A 159 -12.80 8.26 8.06
C SER A 159 -14.28 8.09 8.35
N LYS A 160 -15.10 9.00 7.84
CA LYS A 160 -16.54 8.87 7.97
C LYS A 160 -16.98 7.57 7.28
N GLY A 161 -17.67 6.71 8.04
CA GLY A 161 -18.13 5.40 7.57
C GLY A 161 -17.01 4.38 7.36
N SER A 162 -15.96 4.46 8.17
CA SER A 162 -14.90 3.44 8.25
C SER A 162 -14.99 2.70 9.59
N THR A 163 -14.55 1.44 9.57
CA THR A 163 -14.42 0.56 10.74
C THR A 163 -12.93 0.35 10.99
N LEU A 164 -12.52 0.49 12.24
CA LEU A 164 -11.13 0.29 12.66
C LEU A 164 -10.88 -1.20 12.89
N PHE A 165 -9.88 -1.73 12.21
CA PHE A 165 -9.40 -3.08 12.46
C PHE A 165 -8.15 -3.01 13.32
N GLU A 166 -8.17 -3.71 14.45
CA GLU A 166 -7.01 -4.01 15.27
C GLU A 166 -6.56 -5.44 14.97
N ILE A 167 -5.29 -5.60 14.60
CA ILE A 167 -4.76 -6.82 14.01
C ILE A 167 -3.57 -7.28 14.83
N GLU A 168 -3.71 -8.42 15.49
CA GLU A 168 -2.59 -9.11 16.11
C GLU A 168 -1.75 -9.83 15.05
N VAL A 169 -0.46 -9.48 14.98
CA VAL A 169 0.51 -10.02 14.02
C VAL A 169 1.59 -10.75 14.79
N PRO A 170 1.60 -12.09 14.78
CA PRO A 170 2.55 -12.88 15.56
C PRO A 170 3.96 -12.81 14.96
N LYS A 171 4.94 -13.01 15.82
CA LYS A 171 6.35 -13.21 15.48
C LYS A 171 6.50 -14.23 14.36
N GLY A 172 7.42 -13.94 13.45
CA GLY A 172 7.67 -14.76 12.28
C GLY A 172 6.68 -14.53 11.13
N THR A 173 5.71 -13.61 11.28
CA THR A 173 4.90 -13.16 10.14
C THR A 173 5.76 -12.30 9.20
N PRO A 174 5.69 -12.51 7.88
CA PRO A 174 6.34 -11.61 6.93
C PRO A 174 5.73 -10.22 7.00
N ILE A 175 6.56 -9.19 7.10
CA ILE A 175 6.17 -7.77 7.14
C ILE A 175 7.18 -6.89 6.41
N ILE A 176 6.72 -5.76 5.88
CA ILE A 176 7.59 -4.65 5.46
C ILE A 176 7.38 -3.50 6.45
N ARG A 177 8.48 -3.10 7.11
CA ARG A 177 8.51 -2.01 8.10
C ARG A 177 8.83 -0.67 7.42
N ILE A 178 7.83 -0.11 6.73
CA ILE A 178 7.97 1.18 6.01
C ILE A 178 8.32 2.32 6.97
N ASP A 179 7.83 2.26 8.21
CA ASP A 179 8.17 3.17 9.32
C ASP A 179 9.68 3.31 9.56
N LEU A 180 10.47 2.28 9.23
CA LEU A 180 11.92 2.26 9.37
C LEU A 180 12.67 2.77 8.12
N MET A 181 11.96 3.18 7.06
CA MET A 181 12.51 3.54 5.74
C MET A 181 12.19 5.01 5.41
N GLU A 182 12.99 5.95 5.90
CA GLU A 182 12.69 7.39 5.82
C GLU A 182 12.58 7.94 4.38
N ASP A 183 13.26 7.32 3.42
CA ASP A 183 13.29 7.70 2.00
C ASP A 183 12.09 7.17 1.18
N ILE A 184 11.36 6.21 1.76
CA ILE A 184 10.19 5.53 1.17
C ILE A 184 8.89 5.97 1.85
N ARG A 185 8.89 6.12 3.17
CA ARG A 185 7.65 6.27 3.98
C ARG A 185 6.77 7.42 3.51
N ASN A 186 5.47 7.15 3.42
CA ASN A 186 4.44 8.17 3.27
C ASN A 186 3.86 8.56 4.63
N GLU A 187 3.63 7.58 5.51
CA GLU A 187 3.23 7.77 6.90
C GLU A 187 4.31 7.23 7.86
N VAL A 188 4.47 7.86 9.03
CA VAL A 188 5.60 7.60 9.95
C VAL A 188 5.54 6.25 10.65
N ASP A 189 4.37 5.63 10.66
CA ASP A 189 4.05 4.41 11.39
C ASP A 189 3.51 3.31 10.48
N GLU A 190 3.66 3.48 9.16
CA GLU A 190 3.17 2.54 8.16
C GLU A 190 3.96 1.23 8.17
N VAL A 191 3.23 0.13 8.07
CA VAL A 191 3.76 -1.20 7.82
C VAL A 191 2.89 -1.90 6.78
N ILE A 192 3.47 -2.81 6.01
CA ILE A 192 2.71 -3.56 5.00
C ILE A 192 2.71 -5.04 5.37
N LEU A 193 1.51 -5.62 5.43
CA LEU A 193 1.31 -7.06 5.49
C LEU A 193 1.12 -7.62 4.07
N PRO A 194 1.63 -8.84 3.80
CA PRO A 194 1.46 -9.48 2.51
C PRO A 194 0.01 -9.96 2.33
N PRO A 195 -0.33 -10.52 1.15
CA PRO A 195 -1.53 -11.34 0.99
C PRO A 195 -1.56 -12.43 2.08
N ILE A 196 -2.55 -12.39 2.98
CA ILE A 196 -2.55 -13.21 4.20
C ILE A 196 -3.98 -13.46 4.70
N SER A 197 -4.12 -14.48 5.55
CA SER A 197 -5.39 -14.83 6.18
C SER A 197 -5.45 -14.32 7.61
N PHE A 198 -6.62 -13.79 7.97
CA PHE A 198 -6.95 -13.34 9.31
C PHE A 198 -8.10 -14.17 9.87
N ILE A 199 -8.12 -14.42 11.18
CA ILE A 199 -9.34 -14.84 11.88
C ILE A 199 -9.96 -13.63 12.56
N ILE A 200 -11.27 -13.44 12.35
CA ILE A 200 -12.03 -12.40 13.05
C ILE A 200 -12.35 -12.93 14.45
N GLU A 201 -11.76 -12.34 15.48
CA GLU A 201 -11.93 -12.82 16.86
C GLU A 201 -13.12 -12.15 17.54
N HIS A 202 -13.29 -10.85 17.33
CA HIS A 202 -14.37 -10.09 17.94
C HIS A 202 -14.81 -8.90 17.06
N ILE A 203 -16.11 -8.58 17.08
CA ILE A 203 -16.68 -7.42 16.40
C ILE A 203 -17.40 -6.52 17.42
N ASP A 204 -16.82 -5.35 17.68
CA ASP A 204 -17.41 -4.30 18.50
C ASP A 204 -18.18 -3.32 17.61
N ARG A 205 -19.49 -3.52 17.52
CA ARG A 205 -20.39 -2.67 16.71
C ARG A 205 -20.65 -1.31 17.33
N GLU A 206 -20.51 -1.16 18.64
CA GLU A 206 -20.74 0.11 19.32
C GLU A 206 -19.64 1.11 18.99
N ASN A 207 -18.39 0.63 18.93
CA ASN A 207 -17.23 1.46 18.63
C ASN A 207 -16.73 1.35 17.18
N ASN A 208 -17.50 0.69 16.29
CA ASN A 208 -17.10 0.40 14.90
C ASN A 208 -15.67 -0.17 14.81
N LYS A 209 -15.40 -1.20 15.62
CA LYS A 209 -14.09 -1.83 15.72
C LYS A 209 -14.16 -3.33 15.49
N VAL A 210 -13.14 -3.88 14.84
CA VAL A 210 -12.99 -5.31 14.58
C VAL A 210 -11.63 -5.74 15.08
N PHE A 211 -11.59 -6.85 15.81
CA PHE A 211 -10.38 -7.46 16.31
C PHE A 211 -10.11 -8.73 15.50
N MET A 212 -8.90 -8.84 14.98
CA MET A 212 -8.49 -10.02 14.22
C MET A 212 -7.05 -10.37 14.46
N ARG A 213 -6.69 -11.61 14.09
CA ARG A 213 -5.33 -12.11 14.22
C ARG A 213 -4.88 -12.80 12.95
N VAL A 214 -3.63 -12.62 12.58
CA VAL A 214 -3.01 -13.38 11.49
C VAL A 214 -2.91 -14.86 11.87
N ILE A 215 -3.39 -15.75 11.01
CA ILE A 215 -3.42 -17.21 11.28
C ILE A 215 -2.45 -18.04 10.44
N ASN A 216 -1.79 -17.44 9.45
CA ASN A 216 -0.81 -18.13 8.62
C ASN A 216 0.44 -17.27 8.43
N ASN A 217 1.59 -17.73 8.91
CA ASN A 217 2.87 -17.02 8.79
C ASN A 217 3.50 -17.16 7.39
N LYS A 218 2.71 -17.60 6.40
CA LYS A 218 3.07 -17.66 4.98
C LYS A 218 2.04 -16.86 4.19
N TYR A 219 2.52 -16.10 3.21
CA TYR A 219 1.63 -15.36 2.32
C TYR A 219 0.87 -16.28 1.36
N LEU A 220 -0.33 -15.86 1.00
CA LEU A 220 -1.16 -16.46 -0.05
C LEU A 220 -0.41 -16.33 -1.38
N ARG A 221 -0.34 -17.42 -2.15
CA ARG A 221 0.26 -17.43 -3.50
C ARG A 221 -0.80 -17.27 -4.56
#